data_AF-A0A084JXF1-F1
#
_entry.id   AF-A0A084JXF1-F1
#
_cell.length_a   1.000
_cell.length_b   1.000
_cell.length_c   1.000
_cell.angle_alpha   90.00
_cell.angle_beta   90.00
_cell.angle_gamma   90.00
#
_symmetry.space_group_name_H-M   'P 1'
#
loop_
_entity.id
_entity.type
_entity.pdbx_description
1 polymer ?
#
loop_
_entity_poly.entity_id
_entity_poly.type
_entity_poly.pdbx_seq_one_letter_code
_entity_poly.pdbx_strand_id
1 'polypeptide(L)' 'MQNKESIKFFLGLAFLGLGAWKIYERFMLNKDVSNFQLVGSIFLVGLGLYRGFEYFKNKKTKSE' A
#
# COMPACT_ATOMS: atom_id res chain seq x y z
N MET A 1 -21.58 8.62 -4.96
CA MET A 1 -20.25 9.09 -4.49
C MET A 1 -19.45 8.07 -3.65
N GLN A 2 -19.97 6.87 -3.34
CA GLN A 2 -19.25 5.84 -2.54
C GLN A 2 -18.14 5.08 -3.30
N ASN A 3 -18.22 4.97 -4.63
CA ASN A 3 -17.25 4.18 -5.41
C ASN A 3 -15.80 4.70 -5.33
N LYS A 4 -15.61 6.01 -5.20
CA LYS A 4 -14.27 6.61 -5.29
C LYS A 4 -13.39 6.31 -4.06
N GLU A 5 -13.99 6.24 -2.87
CA GLU A 5 -13.24 5.91 -1.65
C GLU A 5 -12.89 4.42 -1.58
N SER A 6 -13.84 3.54 -1.94
CA SER A 6 -13.61 2.10 -1.99
C SER A 6 -12.54 1.71 -3.02
N ILE A 7 -12.52 2.37 -4.20
CA ILE A 7 -11.46 2.18 -5.20
C ILE A 7 -10.11 2.64 -4.67
N LYS A 8 -10.05 3.80 -3.99
CA LYS A 8 -8.79 4.30 -3.40
C LYS A 8 -8.25 3.33 -2.34
N PHE A 9 -9.13 2.73 -1.56
CA PHE A 9 -8.79 1.73 -0.55
C PHE A 9 -8.30 0.43 -1.18
N PHE A 10 -9.01 -0.11 -2.18
CA PHE A 10 -8.58 -1.30 -2.92
C PHE A 10 -7.24 -1.09 -3.64
N LEU A 11 -7.03 0.09 -4.21
CA LEU A 11 -5.76 0.45 -4.84
C LEU A 11 -4.63 0.53 -3.80
N GLY A 12 -4.92 1.08 -2.62
CA GLY A 12 -3.97 1.09 -1.49
C GLY A 12 -3.62 -0.32 -1.02
N LEU A 13 -4.61 -1.21 -0.93
CA LEU A 13 -4.42 -2.62 -0.58
C LEU A 13 -3.58 -3.35 -1.64
N ALA A 14 -3.83 -3.08 -2.92
CA ALA A 14 -3.04 -3.63 -4.03
C ALA A 14 -1.58 -3.15 -3.99
N PHE A 15 -1.34 -1.85 -3.73
CA PHE A 15 0.01 -1.32 -3.57
C PHE A 15 0.73 -1.89 -2.35
N LEU A 16 0.01 -2.09 -1.25
CA LEU A 16 0.56 -2.69 -0.04
C LEU A 16 0.94 -4.15 -0.28
N GLY A 17 0.08 -4.93 -0.93
CA GLY A 17 0.34 -6.31 -1.30
C GLY A 17 1.52 -6.44 -2.27
N LEU A 18 1.54 -5.69 -3.37
CA LEU A 18 2.62 -5.72 -4.36
C LEU A 18 3.96 -5.23 -3.79
N GLY A 19 3.93 -4.17 -2.99
CA GLY A 19 5.13 -3.64 -2.34
C GLY A 19 5.71 -4.63 -1.33
N ALA A 20 4.86 -5.20 -0.48
CA ALA A 20 5.27 -6.21 0.51
C ALA A 20 5.76 -7.49 -0.17
N TRP A 21 5.10 -7.93 -1.26
CA TRP A 21 5.52 -9.09 -2.03
C TRP A 21 6.92 -8.92 -2.63
N LYS A 22 7.20 -7.78 -3.25
CA LYS A 22 8.54 -7.49 -3.79
C LYS A 22 9.62 -7.43 -2.71
N ILE A 23 9.29 -6.86 -1.55
CA ILE A 23 10.21 -6.85 -0.39
C ILE A 23 10.46 -8.29 0.05
N TYR A 24 9.41 -9.11 0.15
CA TYR A 24 9.52 -10.54 0.45
C TYR A 24 10.39 -11.28 -0.57
N GLU A 25 10.22 -11.02 -1.87
CA GLU A 25 11.05 -11.62 -2.92
C GLU A 25 12.55 -11.28 -2.76
N ARG A 26 12.87 -10.07 -2.32
CA ARG A 26 14.26 -9.72 -2.05
C ARG A 26 14.80 -10.38 -0.79
N PHE A 27 14.08 -10.28 0.33
CA PHE A 27 14.59 -10.71 1.63
C PHE A 27 14.48 -12.22 1.87
N MET A 28 13.47 -12.89 1.31
CA MET A 28 13.24 -14.32 1.52
C MET A 28 13.65 -15.18 0.33
N LEU A 29 13.47 -14.68 -0.90
CA LEU A 29 13.84 -15.42 -2.11
C LEU A 29 15.24 -15.04 -2.64
N ASN A 30 15.96 -14.11 -1.99
CA ASN A 30 17.27 -13.60 -2.41
C ASN A 30 17.34 -13.25 -3.91
N LYS A 31 16.21 -12.82 -4.50
CA LYS A 31 16.21 -12.37 -5.88
C LYS A 31 16.99 -11.07 -5.97
N ASP A 32 17.77 -10.92 -7.04
CA ASP A 32 18.45 -9.67 -7.39
C ASP A 32 17.44 -8.59 -7.78
N VAL A 33 16.83 -8.00 -6.76
CA VAL A 33 15.95 -6.84 -6.86
C VAL A 33 16.84 -5.61 -6.73
N SER A 34 16.85 -4.78 -7.77
CA SER A 34 17.61 -3.52 -7.78
C SER A 34 17.23 -2.63 -6.61
N ASN A 35 18.19 -1.89 -6.05
CA ASN A 35 17.94 -0.94 -4.95
C ASN A 35 16.80 0.04 -5.28
N PHE A 36 16.68 0.49 -6.53
CA PHE A 36 15.56 1.35 -6.97
C PHE A 36 14.20 0.65 -6.88
N GLN A 37 14.13 -0.64 -7.23
CA GLN A 37 12.89 -1.40 -7.08
C GLN A 37 12.52 -1.58 -5.61
N LEU A 38 13.49 -1.80 -4.74
CA LEU A 38 13.21 -1.93 -3.31
C LEU A 38 12.75 -0.61 -2.69
N VAL A 39 13.41 0.50 -3.01
CA VAL A 39 12.95 1.84 -2.56
C VAL A 39 11.53 2.11 -3.05
N GLY A 40 11.24 1.81 -4.32
CA GLY A 40 9.90 1.92 -4.89
C GLY A 40 8.88 1.03 -4.18
N SER A 41 9.25 -0.19 -3.82
CA SER A 41 8.38 -1.10 -3.05
C SER A 41 8.10 -0.60 -1.63
N ILE A 42 9.12 -0.09 -0.92
CA ILE A 42 8.92 0.52 0.40
C ILE A 42 7.98 1.72 0.28
N PHE A 43 8.16 2.54 -0.76
CA PHE A 43 7.30 3.69 -1.02
C PHE A 43 5.85 3.28 -1.33
N LEU A 44 5.66 2.22 -2.13
CA LEU A 44 4.35 1.62 -2.41
C LEU A 44 3.66 1.09 -1.15
N VAL A 45 4.39 0.39 -0.28
CA VAL A 45 3.86 -0.05 1.02
C VAL A 45 3.45 1.14 1.88
N GLY A 46 4.30 2.16 1.97
CA GLY A 46 4.01 3.40 2.70
C GLY A 46 2.76 4.11 2.18
N LEU A 47 2.61 4.26 0.86
CA LEU A 47 1.42 4.84 0.24
C LEU A 47 0.17 3.99 0.47
N GLY A 48 0.29 2.66 0.42
CA GLY A 48 -0.80 1.74 0.72
C GLY A 48 -1.29 1.86 2.16
N LEU A 49 -0.35 1.91 3.13
CA LEU A 49 -0.65 2.14 4.54
C LEU A 49 -1.28 3.52 4.76
N TYR A 50 -0.73 4.57 4.14
CA TYR A 50 -1.26 5.92 4.24
C TYR A 50 -2.70 6.01 3.75
N ARG A 51 -3.01 5.40 2.59
CA ARG A 51 -4.39 5.35 2.08
C ARG A 51 -5.33 4.53 2.94
N GLY A 52 -4.86 3.40 3.48
CA GLY A 52 -5.62 2.63 4.45
C GLY A 52 -5.95 3.48 5.68
N PHE A 53 -4.95 4.17 6.23
CA PHE A 53 -5.10 5.03 7.40
C PHE A 53 -6.01 6.24 7.14
N GLU A 54 -5.86 6.91 5.99
CA GLU A 54 -6.73 8.00 5.55
C GLU A 54 -8.19 7.55 5.43
N TYR A 55 -8.43 6.37 4.87
CA TYR A 55 -9.77 5.78 4.78
C TYR A 55 -10.36 5.51 6.17
N PHE A 56 -9.59 4.90 7.08
CA PHE A 56 -10.03 4.68 8.47
C PHE A 56 -10.31 5.99 9.21
N LYS A 57 -9.46 7.02 9.03
CA LYS A 57 -9.63 8.35 9.64
C LYS A 57 -10.90 9.04 9.13
N ASN A 58 -11.11 9.08 7.82
CA ASN A 58 -12.29 9.71 7.22
C ASN A 58 -13.58 8.98 7.60
N LYS A 59 -13.53 7.66 7.79
CA LYS A 59 -14.67 6.87 8.28
C LYS A 59 -15.03 7.23 9.73
N LYS A 60 -14.02 7.52 10.57
CA LYS A 60 -14.23 7.92 11.98
C LYS A 60 -14.87 9.30 12.12
N THR A 61 -14.46 10.26 11.27
CA THR A 61 -15.01 11.64 11.24
C THR A 61 -16.46 11.71 10.74
N LYS A 62 -16.94 10.70 9.99
CA LYS A 62 -18.31 10.68 9.46
C LYS A 62 -19.35 10.10 10.42
N SER A 63 -18.93 9.70 11.64
CA SER A 63 -19.78 9.11 12.68
C SER A 63 -20.00 10.05 13.88
N GLU A 64 -19.53 11.29 13.81
CA GLU A 64 -19.96 12.41 14.67
C GLU A 64 -20.94 13.30 13.90
#